data_AF-A0A7C5ZTM6-F1
#
_entry.id   AF-A0A7C5ZTM6-F1
#
_cell.length_a   1.000
_cell.length_b   1.000
_cell.length_c   1.000
_cell.angle_alpha   90.00
_cell.angle_beta   90.00
_cell.angle_gamma   90.00
#
_symmetry.space_group_name_H-M   'P 1'
#
loop_
_entity.id
_entity.type
_entity.pdbx_description
1 polymer ?
#
loop_
_entity_poly.entity_id
_entity_poly.type
_entity_poly.pdbx_seq_one_letter_code
_entity_poly.pdbx_strand_id
1 'polypeptide(L)'
;MRLFAVLCFAAILFLALFVFRGLPIGISAKDYAETYQIKIKDPATVAPTPPEPKRKNTRPPANTAPVTSDKGNDQPAKSICEPCFEYRFEQPGRKVQSMRIIHDSDGKGFIYFFETGMSGEIAEPLALSDAIMERLRAAFTALDFLNSTENYQYEKDYPHLGTVSITLRQSGRQRTATFNWTTNQWAKILMDEYRRISQRELWLFDFAGARENQPLETPSLLDKLESLLDRNEIADPSQILSVLRKYEIDERLPLISRNHISRLIKRIEKPKRQ
;
A
#
# COMPACT_ATOMS: atom_id res chain seq x y z
N MET A 1 61.60 -7.38 -18.68
CA MET A 1 62.57 -8.31 -19.32
C MET A 1 62.32 -9.69 -18.74
N ARG A 2 61.81 -10.60 -19.59
CA ARG A 2 61.70 -12.08 -19.45
C ARG A 2 60.74 -12.64 -18.36
N LEU A 3 59.62 -13.26 -18.74
CA LEU A 3 59.41 -14.60 -19.35
C LEU A 3 59.41 -15.73 -18.30
N PHE A 4 58.25 -16.37 -18.11
CA PHE A 4 58.01 -17.84 -18.00
C PHE A 4 56.47 -18.01 -18.01
N ALA A 5 55.83 -18.31 -19.15
CA ALA A 5 55.67 -19.63 -19.80
C ALA A 5 54.84 -20.59 -18.92
N VAL A 6 53.53 -20.74 -19.16
CA VAL A 6 52.86 -21.65 -20.15
C VAL A 6 52.84 -23.10 -19.67
N LEU A 7 51.62 -23.66 -19.55
CA LEU A 7 51.15 -25.03 -19.85
C LEU A 7 49.98 -25.38 -18.92
N CYS A 8 48.91 -26.11 -19.28
CA CYS A 8 48.22 -26.47 -20.52
C CYS A 8 47.09 -27.44 -20.09
N PHE A 9 46.13 -27.68 -20.99
CA PHE A 9 45.04 -28.68 -20.96
C PHE A 9 43.81 -28.38 -20.09
N ALA A 10 42.58 -28.70 -20.47
CA ALA A 10 41.89 -28.96 -21.74
C ALA A 10 40.44 -29.31 -21.34
N ALA A 11 39.47 -28.93 -22.19
CA ALA A 11 38.21 -29.62 -22.47
C ALA A 11 37.37 -30.20 -21.31
N ILE A 12 36.10 -29.79 -21.22
CA ILE A 12 35.00 -30.66 -21.68
C ILE A 12 33.75 -29.80 -21.89
N LEU A 13 33.35 -29.82 -23.14
CA LEU A 13 32.06 -29.47 -23.73
C LEU A 13 31.00 -30.42 -23.17
N PHE A 14 29.96 -29.92 -22.48
CA PHE A 14 28.70 -30.66 -22.37
C PHE A 14 27.52 -29.76 -22.75
N LEU A 15 27.10 -30.02 -23.98
CA LEU A 15 25.88 -29.61 -24.64
C LEU A 15 24.69 -30.29 -23.93
N ALA A 16 23.75 -29.51 -23.40
CA ALA A 16 22.41 -30.00 -23.09
C ALA A 16 21.38 -28.97 -23.55
N LEU A 17 20.99 -29.12 -24.81
CA LEU A 17 19.77 -28.59 -25.40
C LEU A 17 18.57 -29.08 -24.58
N PHE A 18 18.00 -28.23 -23.72
CA PHE A 18 16.64 -28.41 -23.25
C PHE A 18 15.69 -27.63 -24.15
N VAL A 19 15.22 -28.32 -25.18
CA VAL A 19 14.06 -27.94 -25.99
C VAL A 19 12.83 -28.19 -25.12
N PHE A 20 12.37 -27.19 -24.38
CA PHE A 20 11.03 -27.24 -23.78
C PHE A 20 10.02 -26.80 -24.84
N ARG A 21 9.36 -27.79 -25.43
CA ARG A 21 8.21 -27.62 -26.31
C ARG A 21 7.06 -26.99 -25.53
N GLY A 22 6.49 -25.94 -26.09
CA GLY A 22 5.24 -25.34 -25.63
C GLY A 22 4.07 -26.32 -25.74
N LEU A 23 3.20 -26.27 -24.73
CA LEU A 23 1.83 -26.78 -24.76
C LEU A 23 0.92 -25.60 -24.39
N PRO A 24 -0.07 -25.25 -25.22
CA PRO A 24 -1.02 -24.21 -24.91
C PRO A 24 -2.12 -24.79 -24.01
N ILE A 25 -2.22 -24.31 -22.77
CA ILE A 25 -3.42 -24.49 -21.96
C ILE A 25 -4.16 -23.16 -21.98
N GLY A 26 -5.03 -23.02 -22.96
CA GLY A 26 -6.09 -22.01 -22.94
C GLY A 26 -7.14 -22.43 -21.93
N ILE A 27 -7.21 -21.73 -20.80
CA ILE A 27 -8.37 -21.78 -19.91
C ILE A 27 -9.27 -20.61 -20.33
N SER A 28 -10.34 -20.96 -21.04
CA SER A 28 -11.39 -20.06 -21.50
C SER A 28 -12.29 -19.67 -20.32
N ALA A 29 -12.56 -18.37 -20.19
CA ALA A 29 -13.37 -17.78 -19.11
C ALA A 29 -14.89 -17.95 -19.33
N LYS A 30 -15.38 -19.19 -19.54
CA LYS A 30 -16.81 -19.48 -19.72
C LYS A 30 -17.40 -20.62 -18.87
N ASP A 31 -16.62 -21.31 -18.04
CA ASP A 31 -17.09 -22.52 -17.34
C ASP A 31 -17.34 -22.36 -15.82
N TYR A 32 -17.68 -21.16 -15.35
CA TYR A 32 -18.14 -20.94 -13.96
C TYR A 32 -19.56 -20.37 -13.92
N ALA A 33 -20.52 -21.14 -14.44
CA ALA A 33 -21.94 -20.84 -14.22
C ALA A 33 -22.79 -22.10 -14.37
N GLU A 34 -22.65 -23.08 -13.47
CA GLU A 34 -23.76 -23.99 -13.19
C GLU A 34 -23.52 -24.80 -11.91
N THR A 35 -24.61 -25.00 -11.16
CA THR A 35 -24.79 -25.95 -10.04
C THR A 35 -24.63 -25.39 -8.62
N TYR A 36 -25.69 -24.73 -8.13
CA TYR A 36 -26.36 -25.08 -6.87
C TYR A 36 -27.83 -24.65 -6.95
N GLN A 37 -28.69 -25.55 -7.43
CA GLN A 37 -30.14 -25.45 -7.27
C GLN A 37 -30.54 -26.28 -6.06
N ILE A 38 -30.64 -25.65 -4.89
CA ILE A 38 -31.31 -26.26 -3.74
C ILE A 38 -32.79 -25.94 -3.86
N LYS A 39 -33.56 -26.96 -4.22
CA LYS A 39 -35.02 -26.96 -4.29
C LYS A 39 -35.57 -26.99 -2.86
N ILE A 40 -36.01 -25.84 -2.33
CA ILE A 40 -36.78 -25.79 -1.08
C ILE A 40 -38.26 -25.72 -1.45
N LYS A 41 -39.02 -26.65 -0.86
CA LYS A 41 -40.46 -26.84 -0.99
C LYS A 41 -41.16 -25.95 0.04
N ASP A 42 -42.06 -25.07 -0.41
CA ASP A 42 -42.95 -24.30 0.46
C ASP A 42 -43.89 -25.22 1.25
N PRO A 43 -44.22 -24.86 2.49
CA PRO A 43 -45.61 -24.49 2.72
C PRO A 43 -45.83 -23.27 3.64
N ALA A 44 -46.79 -22.45 3.21
CA ALA A 44 -47.82 -21.69 3.95
C ALA A 44 -47.44 -20.75 5.13
N THR A 45 -47.60 -19.46 4.83
CA THR A 45 -48.07 -18.30 5.61
C THR A 45 -48.64 -18.54 7.03
N VAL A 46 -48.02 -17.93 8.05
CA VAL A 46 -48.65 -17.00 9.05
C VAL A 46 -47.54 -16.08 9.62
N ALA A 47 -47.73 -14.76 9.57
CA ALA A 47 -46.85 -13.76 10.19
C ALA A 47 -47.07 -13.67 11.71
N PRO A 48 -45.99 -13.52 12.49
CA PRO A 48 -45.85 -12.29 13.28
C PRO A 48 -44.43 -11.70 13.27
N THR A 49 -44.38 -10.37 13.36
CA THR A 49 -43.24 -9.46 13.25
C THR A 49 -42.11 -9.76 14.26
N PRO A 50 -40.83 -9.88 13.82
CA PRO A 50 -39.67 -9.82 14.71
C PRO A 50 -39.16 -8.36 14.88
N PRO A 51 -38.67 -7.98 16.08
CA PRO A 51 -38.20 -6.63 16.38
C PRO A 51 -36.87 -6.31 15.70
N GLU A 52 -36.71 -5.05 15.26
CA GLU A 52 -35.47 -4.48 14.73
C GLU A 52 -34.28 -4.66 15.70
N PRO A 53 -33.15 -5.24 15.28
CA PRO A 53 -31.87 -4.97 15.91
C PRO A 53 -31.21 -3.77 15.24
N LYS A 54 -31.43 -2.58 15.82
CA LYS A 54 -30.54 -1.43 15.62
C LYS A 54 -29.14 -1.78 16.12
N ARG A 55 -28.16 -1.91 15.23
CA ARG A 55 -26.74 -1.74 15.57
C ARG A 55 -26.08 -0.84 14.53
N LYS A 56 -26.19 0.46 14.80
CA LYS A 56 -25.42 1.52 14.16
C LYS A 56 -24.07 1.58 14.90
N ASN A 57 -23.00 1.06 14.29
CA ASN A 57 -21.65 1.20 14.84
C ASN A 57 -21.22 2.66 14.70
N THR A 58 -21.15 3.35 15.84
CA THR A 58 -20.52 4.67 15.96
C THR A 58 -19.24 4.48 16.76
N ARG A 59 -18.09 4.57 16.08
CA ARG A 59 -16.79 4.78 16.72
C ARG A 59 -16.83 6.18 17.34
N PRO A 60 -16.41 6.40 18.60
CA PRO A 60 -16.32 7.75 19.17
C PRO A 60 -15.38 8.60 18.31
N PRO A 61 -15.77 9.84 17.94
CA PRO A 61 -14.89 10.72 17.19
C PRO A 61 -13.71 11.13 18.06
N ALA A 62 -12.49 10.89 17.56
CA ALA A 62 -11.33 11.62 18.03
C ALA A 62 -11.50 13.09 17.61
N ASN A 63 -11.44 13.98 18.60
CA ASN A 63 -11.56 15.43 18.56
C ASN A 63 -11.36 16.13 17.19
N THR A 64 -12.47 16.78 16.78
CA THR A 64 -12.61 18.08 16.09
C THR A 64 -11.45 18.65 15.26
N ALA A 65 -11.65 18.69 13.94
CA ALA A 65 -11.20 19.76 13.06
C ALA A 65 -12.40 20.27 12.23
N PRO A 66 -12.45 21.57 11.86
CA PRO A 66 -13.69 22.21 11.41
C PRO A 66 -14.06 21.79 9.99
N VAL A 67 -15.28 21.29 9.83
CA VAL A 67 -15.95 21.15 8.54
C VAL A 67 -16.44 22.54 8.13
N THR A 68 -15.87 23.07 7.06
CA THR A 68 -16.55 24.10 6.26
C THR A 68 -16.54 23.62 4.82
N SER A 69 -17.71 23.19 4.37
CA SER A 69 -18.02 22.99 2.96
C SER A 69 -18.16 24.36 2.33
N ASP A 70 -17.26 24.75 1.42
CA ASP A 70 -17.60 25.79 0.46
C ASP A 70 -16.89 25.59 -0.89
N LYS A 71 -17.66 25.86 -1.95
CA LYS A 71 -17.26 25.73 -3.34
C LYS A 71 -16.36 26.90 -3.76
N GLY A 72 -15.27 26.59 -4.45
CA GLY A 72 -14.62 27.48 -5.41
C GLY A 72 -13.70 28.57 -4.83
N ASN A 73 -12.41 28.25 -4.68
CA ASN A 73 -11.32 29.06 -5.21
C ASN A 73 -9.99 28.30 -5.04
N ASP A 74 -9.24 28.12 -6.12
CA ASP A 74 -7.85 27.65 -6.09
C ASP A 74 -6.97 28.75 -5.51
N GLN A 75 -6.89 28.81 -4.19
CA GLN A 75 -5.93 29.61 -3.46
C GLN A 75 -5.27 28.69 -2.42
N PRO A 76 -3.92 28.63 -2.33
CA PRO A 76 -3.24 27.60 -1.57
C PRO A 76 -3.54 27.79 -0.09
N ALA A 77 -4.27 26.82 0.49
CA ALA A 77 -4.46 26.73 1.92
C ALA A 77 -3.11 26.88 2.63
N LYS A 78 -3.04 27.86 3.54
CA LYS A 78 -1.91 28.15 4.44
C LYS A 78 -1.31 26.82 4.93
N SER A 79 -0.07 26.54 4.53
CA SER A 79 0.55 25.23 4.67
C SER A 79 0.69 24.85 6.13
N ILE A 80 0.14 23.70 6.51
CA ILE A 80 0.19 23.14 7.87
C ILE A 80 1.62 22.67 8.22
N CYS A 81 2.51 22.48 7.23
CA CYS A 81 3.92 22.17 7.40
C CYS A 81 4.83 22.98 6.46
N GLU A 82 6.09 23.24 6.88
CA GLU A 82 7.17 23.80 6.04
C GLU A 82 8.54 23.20 6.47
N PRO A 83 9.24 22.44 5.60
CA PRO A 83 8.80 21.96 4.29
C PRO A 83 7.62 20.98 4.42
N CYS A 84 6.79 20.94 3.38
CA CYS A 84 5.60 20.11 3.32
C CYS A 84 5.70 19.17 2.13
N PHE A 85 5.67 17.88 2.41
CA PHE A 85 5.69 16.82 1.41
C PHE A 85 4.28 16.26 1.27
N GLU A 86 3.80 16.18 0.04
CA GLU A 86 2.47 15.66 -0.24
C GLU A 86 2.51 14.67 -1.39
N TYR A 87 1.87 13.53 -1.18
CA TYR A 87 1.66 12.49 -2.17
C TYR A 87 0.17 12.23 -2.31
N ARG A 88 -0.30 12.09 -3.55
CA ARG A 88 -1.67 11.71 -3.85
C ARG A 88 -1.67 10.60 -4.90
N PHE A 89 -2.43 9.56 -4.65
CA PHE A 89 -2.75 8.52 -5.60
C PHE A 89 -4.24 8.51 -5.88
N GLU A 90 -4.62 8.40 -7.15
CA GLU A 90 -6.00 8.28 -7.57
C GLU A 90 -6.17 7.18 -8.60
N GLN A 91 -7.18 6.33 -8.41
CA GLN A 91 -7.57 5.34 -9.39
C GLN A 91 -9.10 5.19 -9.42
N PRO A 92 -9.77 5.72 -10.46
CA PRO A 92 -11.21 5.57 -10.61
C PRO A 92 -11.64 4.10 -10.66
N GLY A 93 -12.79 3.78 -10.06
CA GLY A 93 -13.40 2.45 -10.12
C GLY A 93 -12.79 1.38 -9.17
N ARG A 94 -11.87 1.75 -8.28
CA ARG A 94 -11.34 0.86 -7.22
C ARG A 94 -12.06 1.05 -5.89
N LYS A 95 -11.97 0.05 -5.00
CA LYS A 95 -12.52 0.13 -3.63
C LYS A 95 -11.92 1.33 -2.88
N VAL A 96 -10.59 1.44 -2.84
CA VAL A 96 -9.89 2.66 -2.40
C VAL A 96 -9.68 3.53 -3.65
N GLN A 97 -10.41 4.64 -3.77
CA GLN A 97 -10.35 5.48 -4.97
C GLN A 97 -9.21 6.48 -4.92
N SER A 98 -8.89 6.97 -3.72
CA SER A 98 -7.75 7.86 -3.54
C SER A 98 -7.08 7.68 -2.18
N MET A 99 -5.78 7.96 -2.16
CA MET A 99 -4.96 8.02 -0.97
C MET A 99 -4.14 9.30 -1.01
N ARG A 100 -4.03 9.98 0.12
CA ARG A 100 -3.24 11.20 0.24
C ARG A 100 -2.36 11.11 1.47
N ILE A 101 -1.09 11.40 1.33
CA ILE A 101 -0.13 11.48 2.44
C ILE A 101 0.38 12.91 2.49
N ILE A 102 0.38 13.50 3.68
CA ILE A 102 1.00 14.80 3.94
C ILE A 102 1.91 14.63 5.16
N HIS A 103 3.17 15.03 5.05
CA HIS A 103 4.09 15.03 6.19
C HIS A 103 5.09 16.18 6.14
N ASP A 104 5.64 16.51 7.30
CA ASP A 104 6.69 17.50 7.49
C ASP A 104 8.11 16.92 7.23
N SER A 105 9.13 17.74 7.49
CA SER A 105 10.53 17.30 7.43
C SER A 105 10.88 16.20 8.42
N ASP A 106 10.15 16.04 9.51
CA ASP A 106 10.42 15.03 10.54
C ASP A 106 9.66 13.72 10.25
N GLY A 107 8.94 13.66 9.12
CA GLY A 107 8.16 12.49 8.73
C GLY A 107 6.85 12.35 9.50
N LYS A 108 6.40 13.39 10.21
CA LYS A 108 5.14 13.41 10.94
C LYS A 108 4.06 14.04 10.08
N GLY A 109 2.85 13.49 10.15
CA GLY A 109 1.71 14.08 9.47
C GLY A 109 0.50 13.17 9.47
N PHE A 110 -0.18 13.09 8.34
CA PHE A 110 -1.42 12.36 8.18
C PHE A 110 -1.45 11.60 6.86
N ILE A 111 -2.05 10.42 6.91
CA ILE A 111 -2.54 9.72 5.74
C ILE A 111 -4.06 9.81 5.70
N TYR A 112 -4.57 9.97 4.49
CA TYR A 112 -5.98 10.08 4.21
C TYR A 112 -6.41 9.02 3.20
N PHE A 113 -7.55 8.39 3.46
CA PHE A 113 -8.13 7.35 2.62
C PHE A 113 -9.53 7.75 2.18
N PHE A 114 -9.85 7.50 0.91
CA PHE A 114 -11.21 7.59 0.40
C PHE A 114 -11.63 6.24 -0.20
N GLU A 115 -12.56 5.56 0.46
CA GLU A 115 -13.18 4.34 -0.07
C GLU A 115 -14.54 4.62 -0.71
N THR A 116 -14.81 3.89 -1.78
CA THR A 116 -16.12 3.88 -2.43
C THR A 116 -17.20 3.48 -1.43
N GLY A 117 -18.23 4.33 -1.27
CA GLY A 117 -19.37 4.05 -0.41
C GLY A 117 -19.27 4.62 1.01
N MET A 118 -18.15 5.24 1.39
CA MET A 118 -18.06 6.02 2.62
C MET A 118 -18.33 7.51 2.39
N SER A 119 -19.07 8.13 3.30
CA SER A 119 -19.37 9.57 3.27
C SER A 119 -18.24 10.37 3.93
N GLY A 120 -17.03 10.32 3.38
CA GLY A 120 -15.91 11.14 3.85
C GLY A 120 -14.54 10.51 3.70
N GLU A 121 -13.53 11.36 3.89
CA GLU A 121 -12.12 10.98 3.94
C GLU A 121 -11.77 10.55 5.37
N ILE A 122 -11.12 9.39 5.52
CA ILE A 122 -10.61 8.92 6.82
C ILE A 122 -9.19 9.45 6.96
N ALA A 123 -8.91 10.16 8.06
CA ALA A 123 -7.57 10.65 8.39
C ALA A 123 -6.97 9.83 9.54
N GLU A 124 -5.76 9.30 9.36
CA GLU A 124 -4.99 8.61 10.39
C GLU A 124 -3.61 9.29 10.57
N PRO A 125 -3.11 9.45 11.81
CA PRO A 125 -1.77 9.98 12.06
C PRO A 125 -0.68 9.12 11.42
N LEU A 126 0.33 9.77 10.86
CA LEU A 126 1.45 9.13 10.19
C LEU A 126 2.78 9.52 10.85
N ALA A 127 3.66 8.53 11.05
CA ALA A 127 5.04 8.74 11.46
C ALA A 127 5.98 7.87 10.61
N LEU A 128 6.77 8.51 9.75
CA LEU A 128 7.78 7.87 8.92
C LEU A 128 9.07 7.66 9.71
N SER A 129 9.78 6.56 9.45
CA SER A 129 11.10 6.35 10.04
C SER A 129 12.16 7.21 9.35
N ASP A 130 13.27 7.43 10.04
CA ASP A 130 14.43 8.16 9.49
C ASP A 130 14.92 7.53 8.18
N ALA A 131 14.95 6.20 8.10
CA ALA A 131 15.36 5.49 6.90
C ALA A 131 14.44 5.77 5.69
N ILE A 132 13.13 5.91 5.91
CA ILE A 132 12.18 6.32 4.86
C ILE A 132 12.45 7.78 4.47
N MET A 133 12.58 8.66 5.46
CA MET A 133 12.81 10.09 5.22
C MET A 133 14.12 10.36 4.48
N GLU A 134 15.17 9.62 4.78
CA GLU A 134 16.44 9.68 4.04
C GLU A 134 16.26 9.33 2.57
N ARG A 135 15.53 8.24 2.25
CA ARG A 135 15.25 7.84 0.86
C ARG A 135 14.44 8.90 0.12
N LEU A 136 13.40 9.45 0.76
CA LEU A 136 12.57 10.51 0.18
C LEU A 136 13.40 11.76 -0.10
N ARG A 137 14.15 12.26 0.91
CA ARG A 137 15.01 13.44 0.76
C ARG A 137 16.07 13.25 -0.31
N ALA A 138 16.71 12.09 -0.37
CA ALA A 138 17.68 11.76 -1.41
C ALA A 138 17.06 11.86 -2.82
N ALA A 139 15.86 11.32 -3.01
CA ALA A 139 15.19 11.37 -4.30
C ALA A 139 14.72 12.79 -4.67
N PHE A 140 14.16 13.56 -3.72
CA PHE A 140 13.82 14.97 -3.97
C PHE A 140 15.04 15.82 -4.32
N THR A 141 16.17 15.58 -3.65
CA THR A 141 17.44 16.28 -3.90
C THR A 141 18.00 15.90 -5.28
N ALA A 142 18.03 14.61 -5.62
CA ALA A 142 18.54 14.14 -6.91
C ALA A 142 17.72 14.64 -8.11
N LEU A 143 16.43 14.93 -7.90
CA LEU A 143 15.56 15.53 -8.91
C LEU A 143 15.69 17.05 -9.02
N ASP A 144 16.43 17.69 -8.12
CA ASP A 144 16.37 19.15 -7.88
C ASP A 144 14.92 19.65 -7.90
N PHE A 145 14.06 18.94 -7.16
CA PHE A 145 12.64 18.85 -7.49
C PHE A 145 11.95 20.20 -7.60
N LEU A 146 12.26 21.18 -6.74
CA LEU A 146 11.63 22.51 -6.75
C LEU A 146 12.07 23.42 -7.91
N ASN A 147 13.25 23.16 -8.48
CA ASN A 147 13.79 23.92 -9.61
C ASN A 147 13.55 23.20 -10.95
N SER A 148 13.31 21.90 -10.92
CA SER A 148 13.11 21.09 -12.13
C SER A 148 11.81 21.44 -12.86
N THR A 149 11.91 21.59 -14.18
CA THR A 149 10.77 21.71 -15.11
C THR A 149 10.52 20.40 -15.86
N GLU A 150 11.19 19.31 -15.49
CA GLU A 150 11.06 18.01 -16.16
C GLU A 150 9.63 17.47 -16.02
N ASN A 151 9.08 16.95 -17.12
CA ASN A 151 7.86 16.16 -17.08
C ASN A 151 8.22 14.70 -16.86
N TYR A 152 7.84 14.13 -15.72
CA TYR A 152 8.14 12.74 -15.39
C TYR A 152 7.23 11.73 -16.07
N GLN A 153 6.13 12.16 -16.70
CA GLN A 153 5.22 11.28 -17.43
C GLN A 153 5.96 10.60 -18.59
N TYR A 154 5.85 9.27 -18.65
CA TYR A 154 6.30 8.52 -19.81
C TYR A 154 5.48 8.86 -21.05
N GLU A 155 6.09 8.75 -22.24
CA GLU A 155 5.48 9.12 -23.52
C GLU A 155 4.09 8.49 -23.74
N LYS A 156 3.89 7.27 -23.22
CA LYS A 156 2.60 6.58 -23.23
C LYS A 156 1.88 6.69 -21.89
N ASP A 157 0.59 6.99 -21.95
CA ASP A 157 -0.30 6.97 -20.80
C ASP A 157 -0.78 5.56 -20.44
N TYR A 158 -0.75 5.27 -19.15
CA TYR A 158 -1.24 4.01 -18.57
C TYR A 158 -2.29 4.29 -17.48
N PRO A 159 -3.51 4.75 -17.84
CA PRO A 159 -4.51 5.20 -16.87
C PRO A 159 -4.97 4.09 -15.91
N HIS A 160 -4.86 2.83 -16.31
CA HIS A 160 -5.19 1.68 -15.46
C HIS A 160 -4.22 1.49 -14.28
N LEU A 161 -3.07 2.17 -14.26
CA LEU A 161 -2.13 2.17 -13.14
C LEU A 161 -2.48 3.23 -12.07
N GLY A 162 -3.48 4.07 -12.35
CA GLY A 162 -3.81 5.24 -11.55
C GLY A 162 -2.85 6.41 -11.78
N THR A 163 -3.22 7.56 -11.24
CA THR A 163 -2.47 8.81 -11.34
C THR A 163 -1.81 9.11 -10.01
N VAL A 164 -0.53 9.43 -10.05
CA VAL A 164 0.26 9.88 -8.90
C VAL A 164 0.50 11.37 -9.03
N SER A 165 0.32 12.12 -7.95
CA SER A 165 0.76 13.51 -7.82
C SER A 165 1.69 13.64 -6.62
N ILE A 166 2.86 14.23 -6.84
CA ILE A 166 3.85 14.49 -5.80
C ILE A 166 4.06 16.00 -5.73
N THR A 167 3.91 16.56 -4.54
CA THR A 167 4.05 17.98 -4.27
C THR A 167 5.10 18.19 -3.19
N LEU A 168 5.99 19.16 -3.42
CA LEU A 168 6.91 19.67 -2.41
C LEU A 168 6.68 21.16 -2.26
N ARG A 169 6.52 21.61 -1.02
CA ARG A 169 6.45 23.02 -0.63
C ARG A 169 7.58 23.34 0.33
N GLN A 170 8.38 24.36 0.03
CA GLN A 170 9.50 24.78 0.86
C GLN A 170 9.89 26.23 0.55
N SER A 171 10.10 27.04 1.59
CA SER A 171 10.62 28.41 1.47
C SER A 171 9.80 29.27 0.50
N GLY A 172 8.47 29.21 0.62
CA GLY A 172 7.54 29.92 -0.26
C GLY A 172 7.45 29.40 -1.69
N ARG A 173 8.19 28.35 -2.05
CA ARG A 173 8.14 27.71 -3.37
C ARG A 173 7.33 26.42 -3.30
N GLN A 174 6.65 26.10 -4.39
CA GLN A 174 5.90 24.87 -4.55
C GLN A 174 6.08 24.31 -5.96
N ARG A 175 6.19 22.99 -6.05
CA ARG A 175 6.02 22.27 -7.32
C ARG A 175 5.19 21.03 -7.10
N THR A 176 4.34 20.73 -8.08
CA THR A 176 3.60 19.48 -8.19
C THR A 176 3.96 18.80 -9.50
N ALA A 177 4.26 17.51 -9.44
CA ALA A 177 4.46 16.67 -10.62
C ALA A 177 3.40 15.55 -10.62
N THR A 178 2.74 15.37 -11.76
CA THR A 178 1.65 14.39 -11.92
C THR A 178 1.97 13.46 -13.07
N PHE A 179 1.87 12.15 -12.83
CA PHE A 179 2.15 11.11 -13.82
C PHE A 179 1.49 9.78 -13.44
N ASN A 180 1.24 8.92 -14.42
CA ASN A 180 0.77 7.54 -14.23
C ASN A 180 1.92 6.52 -14.32
N TRP A 181 2.95 6.83 -15.11
CA TRP A 181 4.16 6.03 -15.27
C TRP A 181 5.36 6.93 -15.52
N THR A 182 6.56 6.50 -15.13
CA THR A 182 7.81 7.25 -15.33
C THR A 182 8.99 6.31 -15.56
N THR A 183 9.94 6.73 -16.40
CA THR A 183 11.25 6.11 -16.57
C THR A 183 12.34 6.83 -15.78
N ASN A 184 12.05 8.01 -15.21
CA ASN A 184 12.99 8.70 -14.34
C ASN A 184 13.15 7.90 -13.04
N GLN A 185 14.37 7.44 -12.78
CA GLN A 185 14.68 6.54 -11.66
C GLN A 185 14.30 7.14 -10.30
N TRP A 186 14.55 8.44 -10.09
CA TRP A 186 14.29 9.10 -8.80
C TRP A 186 12.82 9.42 -8.61
N ALA A 187 12.12 9.83 -9.67
CA ALA A 187 10.66 10.00 -9.63
C ALA A 187 9.97 8.65 -9.33
N LYS A 188 10.49 7.56 -9.91
CA LYS A 188 10.03 6.20 -9.62
C LYS A 188 10.27 5.80 -8.16
N ILE A 189 11.45 6.12 -7.60
CA ILE A 189 11.74 5.87 -6.17
C ILE A 189 10.72 6.59 -5.27
N LEU A 190 10.42 7.87 -5.54
CA LEU A 190 9.42 8.60 -4.76
C LEU A 190 8.04 7.92 -4.85
N MET A 191 7.58 7.63 -6.07
CA MET A 191 6.31 6.95 -6.29
C MET A 191 6.23 5.62 -5.54
N ASP A 192 7.25 4.76 -5.70
CA ASP A 192 7.26 3.42 -5.11
C ASP A 192 7.36 3.49 -3.58
N GLU A 193 8.14 4.42 -3.02
CA GLU A 193 8.24 4.59 -1.56
C GLU A 193 6.90 5.06 -0.96
N TYR A 194 6.23 6.05 -1.54
CA TYR A 194 4.92 6.48 -1.05
C TYR A 194 3.83 5.41 -1.21
N ARG A 195 3.87 4.60 -2.28
CA ARG A 195 2.99 3.44 -2.41
C ARG A 195 3.26 2.42 -1.29
N ARG A 196 4.52 2.16 -0.98
CA ARG A 196 4.90 1.25 0.12
C ARG A 196 4.43 1.76 1.49
N ILE A 197 4.53 3.07 1.74
CA ILE A 197 3.98 3.71 2.96
C ILE A 197 2.46 3.51 2.98
N SER A 198 1.79 3.84 1.88
CA SER A 198 0.34 3.69 1.70
C SER A 198 -0.15 2.28 2.04
N GLN A 199 0.52 1.24 1.52
CA GLN A 199 0.14 -0.15 1.78
C GLN A 199 0.29 -0.54 3.25
N ARG A 200 1.36 -0.07 3.92
CA ARG A 200 1.55 -0.30 5.35
C ARG A 200 0.41 0.29 6.16
N GLU A 201 0.11 1.56 5.94
CA GLU A 201 -0.92 2.26 6.71
C GLU A 201 -2.32 1.71 6.45
N LEU A 202 -2.64 1.38 5.19
CA LEU A 202 -3.91 0.74 4.85
C LEU A 202 -4.05 -0.62 5.55
N TRP A 203 -2.97 -1.41 5.58
CA TRP A 203 -2.98 -2.68 6.32
C TRP A 203 -3.17 -2.48 7.82
N LEU A 204 -2.48 -1.50 8.43
CA LEU A 204 -2.63 -1.17 9.86
C LEU A 204 -4.07 -0.78 10.19
N PHE A 205 -4.70 0.02 9.34
CA PHE A 205 -6.09 0.43 9.45
C PHE A 205 -7.04 -0.78 9.36
N ASP A 206 -6.92 -1.59 8.30
CA ASP A 206 -7.73 -2.80 8.09
C ASP A 206 -7.61 -3.75 9.30
N PHE A 207 -6.37 -3.98 9.77
CA PHE A 207 -6.08 -4.91 10.85
C PHE A 207 -6.65 -4.44 12.20
N ALA A 208 -6.52 -3.15 12.51
CA ALA A 208 -7.14 -2.57 13.70
C ALA A 208 -8.66 -2.70 13.67
N GLY A 209 -9.29 -2.42 12.52
CA GLY A 209 -10.73 -2.57 12.34
C GLY A 209 -11.23 -4.01 12.49
N ALA A 210 -10.52 -4.98 11.89
CA ALA A 210 -10.85 -6.40 11.97
C ALA A 210 -10.73 -6.93 13.41
N ARG A 211 -9.66 -6.57 14.14
CA ARG A 211 -9.49 -6.95 15.54
C ARG A 211 -10.68 -6.54 16.42
N GLU A 212 -11.24 -5.36 16.17
CA GLU A 212 -12.35 -4.84 16.98
C GLU A 212 -13.70 -5.46 16.59
N ASN A 213 -13.94 -5.59 15.29
CA ASN A 213 -15.28 -5.88 14.76
C ASN A 213 -15.44 -7.29 14.19
N GLN A 214 -14.38 -7.88 13.63
CA GLN A 214 -14.41 -9.15 12.92
C GLN A 214 -13.10 -9.94 13.12
N PRO A 215 -12.78 -10.41 14.35
CA PRO A 215 -11.48 -11.04 14.64
C PRO A 215 -11.17 -12.28 13.78
N LEU A 216 -12.20 -12.94 13.25
CA LEU A 216 -12.09 -14.11 12.37
C LEU A 216 -11.49 -13.78 10.99
N GLU A 217 -11.49 -12.51 10.57
CA GLU A 217 -10.86 -12.06 9.31
C GLU A 217 -9.34 -11.86 9.44
N THR A 218 -8.82 -11.83 10.66
CA THR A 218 -7.39 -11.56 10.89
C THR A 218 -6.43 -12.55 10.22
N PRO A 219 -6.71 -13.85 10.05
CA PRO A 219 -5.83 -14.75 9.27
C PRO A 219 -5.63 -14.26 7.83
N SER A 220 -6.70 -13.89 7.13
CA SER A 220 -6.65 -13.39 5.75
C SER A 220 -5.84 -12.09 5.64
N LEU A 221 -5.96 -11.20 6.63
CA LEU A 221 -5.15 -9.98 6.68
C LEU A 221 -3.66 -10.25 6.92
N LEU A 222 -3.31 -11.31 7.67
CA LEU A 222 -1.93 -11.71 7.88
C LEU A 222 -1.34 -12.35 6.60
N ASP A 223 -2.12 -13.12 5.86
CA ASP A 223 -1.74 -13.62 4.52
C ASP A 223 -1.49 -12.44 3.56
N LYS A 224 -2.36 -11.42 3.60
CA LYS A 224 -2.16 -10.18 2.83
C LYS A 224 -0.85 -9.48 3.22
N LEU A 225 -0.56 -9.32 4.51
CA LEU A 225 0.70 -8.72 4.96
C LEU A 225 1.91 -9.54 4.48
N GLU A 226 1.85 -10.86 4.60
CA GLU A 226 2.90 -11.75 4.13
C GLU A 226 3.19 -11.56 2.63
N SER A 227 2.14 -11.52 1.81
CA SER A 227 2.26 -11.24 0.38
C SER A 227 2.88 -9.86 0.09
N LEU A 228 2.50 -8.82 0.84
CA LEU A 228 3.09 -7.49 0.70
C LEU A 228 4.58 -7.50 1.09
N LEU A 229 4.97 -8.25 2.12
CA LEU A 229 6.37 -8.40 2.53
C LEU A 229 7.19 -9.18 1.49
N ASP A 230 6.61 -10.23 0.88
CA ASP A 230 7.23 -11.01 -0.20
C ASP A 230 7.55 -10.13 -1.41
N ARG A 231 6.61 -9.28 -1.81
CA ARG A 231 6.75 -8.37 -2.97
C ARG A 231 7.53 -7.10 -2.67
N ASN A 232 8.01 -6.91 -1.43
CA ASN A 232 8.66 -5.68 -0.98
C ASN A 232 7.77 -4.44 -1.18
N GLU A 233 6.48 -4.56 -0.84
CA GLU A 233 5.45 -3.53 -0.96
C GLU A 233 5.12 -2.83 0.37
N ILE A 234 5.88 -3.11 1.44
CA ILE A 234 5.77 -2.44 2.74
C ILE A 234 6.98 -1.53 2.95
N ALA A 235 6.74 -0.28 3.33
CA ALA A 235 7.81 0.65 3.70
C ALA A 235 8.26 0.36 5.14
N ASP A 236 9.56 0.13 5.31
CA ASP A 236 10.20 -0.17 6.59
C ASP A 236 9.39 -1.15 7.46
N PRO A 237 9.43 -2.46 7.15
CA PRO A 237 8.68 -3.49 7.87
C PRO A 237 8.91 -3.49 9.39
N SER A 238 10.04 -2.95 9.86
CA SER A 238 10.37 -2.89 11.28
C SER A 238 9.38 -2.05 12.08
N GLN A 239 8.76 -1.03 11.47
CA GLN A 239 7.78 -0.18 12.14
C GLN A 239 6.50 -0.94 12.54
N ILE A 240 6.20 -2.06 11.87
CA ILE A 240 5.02 -2.89 12.17
C ILE A 240 5.26 -3.82 13.37
N LEU A 241 6.53 -4.07 13.76
CA LEU A 241 6.86 -5.01 14.84
C LEU A 241 6.21 -4.67 16.18
N SER A 242 6.12 -3.39 16.51
CA SER A 242 5.46 -2.94 17.75
C SER A 242 3.99 -3.38 17.81
N VAL A 243 3.30 -3.26 16.68
CA VAL A 243 1.90 -3.65 16.50
C VAL A 243 1.76 -5.18 16.52
N LEU A 244 2.62 -5.90 15.80
CA LEU A 244 2.60 -7.36 15.78
C LEU A 244 2.84 -7.96 17.16
N ARG A 245 3.85 -7.49 17.90
CA ARG A 245 4.15 -7.99 19.26
C ARG A 245 2.99 -7.75 20.23
N LYS A 246 2.31 -6.60 20.12
CA LYS A 246 1.11 -6.31 20.90
C LYS A 246 0.00 -7.34 20.64
N TYR A 247 -0.15 -7.79 19.40
CA TYR A 247 -1.23 -8.68 18.98
C TYR A 247 -0.89 -10.18 19.06
N GLU A 248 0.39 -10.53 19.16
CA GLU A 248 0.83 -11.92 19.39
C GLU A 248 0.20 -12.51 20.65
N ILE A 249 0.02 -11.70 21.69
CA ILE A 249 -0.56 -12.11 22.98
C ILE A 249 -2.05 -11.77 23.12
N ASP A 250 -2.69 -11.24 22.07
CA ASP A 250 -4.08 -10.79 22.16
C ASP A 250 -5.06 -11.97 22.05
N GLU A 251 -5.68 -12.35 23.17
CA GLU A 251 -6.63 -13.46 23.27
C GLU A 251 -7.91 -13.26 22.45
N ARG A 252 -8.22 -12.03 22.02
CA ARG A 252 -9.35 -11.77 21.11
C ARG A 252 -9.09 -12.36 19.72
N LEU A 253 -7.82 -12.58 19.37
CA LEU A 253 -7.44 -13.12 18.08
C LEU A 253 -7.45 -14.65 18.09
N PRO A 254 -7.89 -15.29 17.00
CA PRO A 254 -7.76 -16.73 16.82
C PRO A 254 -6.32 -17.21 17.07
N LEU A 255 -6.16 -18.39 17.66
CA LEU A 255 -4.84 -18.98 17.93
C LEU A 255 -3.99 -19.08 16.66
N ILE A 256 -4.61 -19.39 15.52
CA ILE A 256 -3.93 -19.44 14.22
C ILE A 256 -3.33 -18.08 13.83
N SER A 257 -4.03 -16.98 14.06
CA SER A 257 -3.55 -15.62 13.80
C SER A 257 -2.36 -15.28 14.70
N ARG A 258 -2.44 -15.59 16.00
CA ARG A 258 -1.33 -15.37 16.95
C ARG A 258 -0.07 -16.16 16.56
N ASN A 259 -0.23 -17.42 16.17
CA ASN A 259 0.88 -18.25 15.69
C ASN A 259 1.50 -17.69 14.41
N HIS A 260 0.69 -17.16 13.49
CA HIS A 260 1.16 -16.54 12.25
C HIS A 260 1.90 -15.23 12.52
N ILE A 261 1.38 -14.37 13.40
CA ILE A 261 2.06 -13.16 13.89
C ILE A 261 3.45 -13.50 14.42
N SER A 262 3.57 -14.55 15.26
CA SER A 262 4.87 -14.99 15.80
C SER A 262 5.87 -15.36 14.70
N ARG A 263 5.41 -16.01 13.62
CA ARG A 263 6.25 -16.30 12.44
C ARG A 263 6.67 -15.04 11.70
N LEU A 264 5.75 -14.10 11.52
CA LEU A 264 6.03 -12.83 10.83
C LEU A 264 7.02 -11.96 11.60
N ILE A 265 6.90 -11.88 12.93
CA ILE A 265 7.87 -11.18 13.79
C ILE A 265 9.29 -11.72 13.55
N LYS A 266 9.47 -13.05 13.70
CA LYS A 266 10.77 -13.71 13.48
C LYS A 266 11.32 -13.45 12.08
N ARG A 267 10.44 -13.43 11.08
CA ARG A 267 10.80 -13.18 9.68
C ARG A 267 11.27 -11.75 9.45
N ILE A 268 10.59 -10.76 10.02
CA ILE A 268 10.93 -9.33 9.89
C ILE A 268 12.22 -9.00 10.66
N GLU A 269 12.42 -9.61 11.83
CA GLU A 269 13.63 -9.42 12.65
C GLU A 269 14.88 -10.06 12.03
N LYS A 270 14.70 -11.09 11.21
CA LYS A 270 15.84 -11.76 10.59
C LYS A 270 16.52 -10.78 9.61
N PRO A 271 17.81 -10.45 9.81
CA PRO A 271 18.51 -9.62 8.86
C PRO A 271 18.48 -10.30 7.49
N LYS A 272 17.95 -9.60 6.48
CA LYS A 272 18.07 -10.05 5.10
C LYS A 272 19.58 -10.11 4.81
N ARG A 273 20.08 -11.31 4.49
CA ARG A 273 21.44 -11.46 3.95
C ARG A 273 21.46 -10.65 2.66
N GLN A 274 22.16 -9.52 2.67
CA GLN A 274 22.45 -8.72 1.49
C GLN A 274 23.53 -9.43 0.66
#